data_AF-A0A383DVN8-F1
#
_entry.id   AF-A0A383DVN8-F1
#
_cell.length_a   1.000
_cell.length_b   1.000
_cell.length_c   1.000
_cell.angle_alpha   90.00
_cell.angle_beta   90.00
_cell.angle_gamma   90.00
#
_symmetry.space_group_name_H-M   'P 1'
#
loop_
_entity.id
_entity.type
_entity.pdbx_description
1 polymer ?
#
loop_
_entity_poly.entity_id
_entity_poly.type
_entity_poly.pdbx_seq_one_letter_code
_entity_poly.pdbx_strand_id
1 'polypeptide(L)'
;MKKNRISKNWIIKKNKDLYFKESKIYGYRSRSAFKLIEMNKKFKFLKKNISLLDLGSCPGGWSQVASKIITNGKILALDIQSMEKVNNVKIPSLQKDKDG
;
A
#
# COMPACT_ATOMS: atom_id res chain seq x y z
N MET A 1 13.98 -6.99 41.31
CA MET A 1 12.88 -7.29 40.36
C MET A 1 13.46 -7.67 38.99
N LYS A 2 13.22 -8.89 38.48
CA LYS A 2 13.67 -9.30 37.13
C LYS A 2 12.85 -8.52 36.08
N LYS A 3 13.50 -7.71 35.23
CA LYS A 3 12.85 -7.11 34.05
C LYS A 3 12.45 -8.25 33.11
N ASN A 4 11.16 -8.54 32.97
CA ASN A 4 10.66 -9.42 31.93
C ASN A 4 10.98 -8.80 30.56
N ARG A 5 12.01 -9.33 29.89
CA ARG A 5 12.32 -8.98 28.50
C ARG A 5 11.24 -9.59 27.63
N ILE A 6 10.18 -8.81 27.39
CA ILE A 6 9.19 -9.13 26.37
C ILE A 6 9.93 -9.37 25.06
N SER A 7 9.71 -10.54 24.44
CA SER A 7 10.37 -10.92 23.20
C SER A 7 10.12 -9.86 22.11
N LYS A 8 11.18 -9.42 21.42
CA LYS A 8 11.09 -8.49 20.28
C LYS A 8 10.07 -8.98 19.24
N ASN A 9 10.01 -10.28 19.02
CA ASN A 9 9.05 -10.90 18.08
C ASN A 9 7.60 -10.72 18.53
N TRP A 10 7.31 -10.77 19.84
CA TRP A 10 5.97 -10.54 20.38
C TRP A 10 5.55 -9.08 20.21
N ILE A 11 6.46 -8.13 20.45
CA ILE A 11 6.21 -6.69 20.21
C ILE A 11 5.95 -6.44 18.72
N ILE A 12 6.77 -6.99 17.83
CA ILE A 12 6.60 -6.86 16.38
C ILE A 12 5.26 -7.46 15.92
N LYS A 13 4.88 -8.64 16.42
CA LYS A 13 3.61 -9.28 16.10
C LYS A 13 2.42 -8.45 16.59
N LYS A 14 2.48 -7.96 17.83
CA LYS A 14 1.46 -7.08 18.39
C LYS A 14 1.30 -5.77 17.59
N ASN A 15 2.41 -5.15 17.18
CA ASN A 15 2.37 -3.96 16.33
C ASN A 15 1.84 -4.26 14.92
N LYS A 16 2.22 -5.42 14.35
CA LYS A 16 1.69 -5.93 13.07
C LYS A 16 0.17 -6.09 13.10
N ASP A 17 -0.39 -6.47 14.24
CA ASP A 17 -1.83 -6.60 14.46
C ASP A 17 -2.52 -5.25 14.65
N LEU A 18 -1.86 -4.28 15.31
CA LEU A 18 -2.38 -2.92 15.45
C LEU A 18 -2.60 -2.28 14.08
N TYR A 19 -1.58 -2.21 13.23
CA TYR A 19 -1.72 -1.61 11.90
C TYR A 19 -2.68 -2.39 11.00
N PHE A 20 -2.82 -3.70 11.20
CA PHE A 20 -3.85 -4.45 10.49
C PHE A 20 -5.26 -3.99 10.91
N LYS A 21 -5.53 -3.91 12.22
CA LYS A 21 -6.80 -3.40 12.75
C LYS A 21 -7.07 -1.97 12.30
N GLU A 22 -6.08 -1.09 12.41
CA GLU A 22 -6.18 0.29 11.94
C GLU A 22 -6.47 0.35 10.44
N SER A 23 -5.82 -0.50 9.62
CA SER A 23 -6.10 -0.52 8.18
C SER A 23 -7.57 -0.83 7.90
N LYS A 24 -8.20 -1.71 8.69
CA LYS A 24 -9.64 -1.98 8.56
C LYS A 24 -10.48 -0.79 8.99
N ILE A 25 -10.16 -0.15 10.13
CA ILE A 25 -10.88 1.03 10.64
C ILE A 25 -10.83 2.19 9.64
N TYR A 26 -9.66 2.47 9.07
CA TYR A 26 -9.47 3.56 8.10
C TYR A 26 -9.83 3.17 6.65
N GLY A 27 -10.31 1.94 6.42
CA GLY A 27 -10.70 1.45 5.09
C GLY A 27 -9.53 1.29 4.12
N TYR A 28 -8.32 1.07 4.61
CA TYR A 28 -7.14 0.75 3.79
C TYR A 28 -7.10 -0.73 3.43
N ARG A 29 -6.74 -1.02 2.17
CA ARG A 29 -6.65 -2.40 1.66
C ARG A 29 -5.52 -3.22 2.29
N SER A 30 -4.51 -2.56 2.83
CA SER A 30 -3.43 -3.21 3.57
C SER A 30 -2.80 -2.27 4.59
N ARG A 31 -2.13 -2.85 5.58
CA ARG A 31 -1.32 -2.09 6.54
C ARG A 31 -0.11 -1.38 5.91
N SER A 32 0.30 -1.74 4.68
CA SER A 32 1.42 -1.06 4.04
C SER A 32 1.08 0.38 3.64
N ALA A 33 -0.20 0.73 3.53
CA ALA A 33 -0.68 2.08 3.29
C ALA A 33 -0.05 3.11 4.25
N PHE A 34 0.07 2.77 5.54
CA PHE A 34 0.67 3.66 6.55
C PHE A 34 2.13 4.00 6.24
N LYS A 35 2.90 3.08 5.65
CA LYS A 35 4.29 3.36 5.25
C LYS A 35 4.34 4.46 4.19
N LEU A 36 3.49 4.39 3.17
CA LEU A 36 3.45 5.39 2.12
C LEU A 36 2.99 6.76 2.66
N ILE A 37 2.01 6.76 3.57
CA ILE A 37 1.52 7.98 4.25
C ILE A 37 2.66 8.63 5.04
N GLU A 38 3.37 7.87 5.87
CA GLU A 38 4.49 8.36 6.68
C GLU A 38 5.65 8.86 5.80
N MET A 39 6.02 8.09 4.78
CA MET A 39 7.05 8.48 3.82
C MET A 39 6.66 9.79 3.12
N ASN A 40 5.44 9.92 2.64
CA ASN A 40 5.01 11.15 1.97
C ASN A 40 4.91 12.34 2.95
N LYS A 41 4.52 12.12 4.21
CA LYS A 41 4.57 13.15 5.25
C LYS A 41 5.99 13.70 5.45
N LYS A 42 7.00 12.82 5.43
CA LYS A 42 8.41 13.19 5.62
C LYS A 42 9.03 13.83 4.38
N PHE A 43 8.81 13.25 3.20
CA PHE A 43 9.57 13.60 1.99
C PHE A 43 8.76 14.39 0.94
N LYS A 44 7.43 14.48 1.09
CA LYS A 44 6.52 15.27 0.23
C LYS A 44 6.69 15.01 -1.28
N PHE A 45 6.92 13.74 -1.65
CA PHE A 45 7.20 13.35 -3.04
C PHE A 45 5.95 13.06 -3.87
N LEU A 46 4.83 12.69 -3.25
CA LEU A 46 3.55 12.59 -3.96
C LEU A 46 2.95 13.98 -4.14
N LYS A 47 2.69 14.35 -5.39
CA LYS A 47 2.11 15.63 -5.80
C LYS A 47 0.93 15.40 -6.73
N LYS A 48 0.06 16.41 -6.90
CA LYS A 48 -1.18 16.27 -7.68
C LYS A 48 -0.96 15.87 -9.15
N ASN A 49 0.14 16.31 -9.76
CA ASN A 49 0.36 16.27 -11.21
C ASN A 49 1.59 15.42 -11.59
N ILE A 50 1.77 14.24 -10.98
CA ILE A 50 2.87 13.32 -11.31
C ILE A 50 2.36 12.01 -11.89
N SER A 51 3.22 11.30 -12.60
CA SER A 51 2.95 9.90 -12.95
C SER A 51 3.59 8.98 -11.91
N LEU A 52 2.87 7.93 -11.49
CA LEU A 52 3.32 6.94 -10.52
C LEU A 52 3.15 5.53 -11.08
N LEU A 53 4.18 4.70 -10.88
CA LEU A 53 4.15 3.26 -11.13
C LEU A 53 4.23 2.52 -9.79
N ASP A 54 3.21 1.72 -9.46
CA ASP A 54 3.13 0.89 -8.26
C ASP A 54 3.38 -0.59 -8.65
N LEU A 55 4.55 -1.13 -8.31
CA LEU A 55 4.97 -2.50 -8.64
C LEU A 55 4.78 -3.42 -7.44
N GLY A 56 4.28 -4.63 -7.66
CA GLY A 56 3.91 -5.53 -6.56
C GLY A 56 2.72 -4.96 -5.78
N SER A 57 1.78 -4.37 -6.53
CA SER A 57 0.73 -3.52 -5.98
C SER A 57 -0.38 -4.27 -5.26
N CYS A 58 -0.58 -5.58 -5.44
CA CYS A 58 -1.66 -6.34 -4.80
C CYS A 58 -1.49 -6.35 -3.26
N PRO A 59 -2.53 -6.00 -2.46
CA PRO A 59 -3.95 -5.80 -2.82
C PRO A 59 -4.37 -4.36 -3.13
N GLY A 60 -3.42 -3.43 -3.26
CA GLY A 60 -3.65 -2.06 -3.73
C GLY A 60 -3.55 -0.98 -2.65
N GLY A 61 -2.92 -1.27 -1.51
CA GLY A 61 -2.85 -0.32 -0.38
C GLY A 61 -2.10 0.97 -0.70
N TRP A 62 -1.00 0.90 -1.45
CA TRP A 62 -0.23 2.07 -1.88
C TRP A 62 -0.96 2.82 -2.99
N SER A 63 -1.39 2.12 -4.03
CA SER A 63 -2.30 2.63 -5.07
C SER A 63 -3.50 3.41 -4.49
N GLN A 64 -4.16 2.88 -3.46
CA GLN A 64 -5.29 3.54 -2.80
C GLN A 64 -4.89 4.87 -2.15
N VAL A 65 -3.75 4.92 -1.46
CA VAL A 65 -3.25 6.17 -0.86
C VAL A 65 -2.85 7.17 -1.95
N ALA A 66 -2.10 6.72 -2.95
CA ALA A 66 -1.62 7.56 -4.04
C ALA A 66 -2.78 8.20 -4.83
N SER A 67 -3.85 7.44 -5.10
CA SER A 67 -5.03 7.91 -5.83
C SER A 67 -5.73 9.11 -5.17
N LYS A 68 -5.64 9.24 -3.84
CA LYS A 68 -6.21 10.37 -3.10
C LYS A 68 -5.40 11.66 -3.26
N ILE A 69 -4.13 11.56 -3.66
CA ILE A 69 -3.19 12.69 -3.74
C ILE A 69 -2.97 13.10 -5.20
N ILE A 70 -2.74 12.14 -6.08
CA ILE A 70 -2.47 12.36 -7.51
C ILE A 70 -3.82 12.48 -8.23
N THR A 71 -4.31 13.71 -8.39
CA THR A 71 -5.64 14.00 -8.95
C THR A 71 -5.61 14.35 -10.43
N ASN A 72 -4.53 14.98 -10.91
CA ASN A 72 -4.36 15.33 -12.35
C ASN A 72 -3.17 14.58 -12.98
N GLY A 73 -2.66 13.56 -12.29
CA GLY A 73 -1.59 12.70 -12.77
C GLY A 73 -2.11 11.35 -13.26
N LYS A 74 -1.18 10.41 -13.47
CA LYS A 74 -1.50 9.05 -13.90
C LYS A 74 -0.93 8.05 -12.91
N ILE A 75 -1.71 7.03 -12.55
CA ILE A 75 -1.24 5.93 -11.72
C ILE A 75 -1.41 4.63 -12.50
N LEU A 76 -0.31 3.89 -12.64
CA LEU A 76 -0.29 2.54 -13.18
C LEU A 76 0.10 1.58 -12.06
N ALA A 77 -0.72 0.57 -11.81
CA ALA A 77 -0.44 -0.44 -10.78
C ALA A 77 -0.31 -1.82 -11.44
N LEU A 78 0.81 -2.48 -11.17
CA LEU A 78 1.16 -3.78 -11.73
C LEU A 78 1.40 -4.79 -10.61
N ASP A 79 0.87 -5.98 -10.80
CA ASP A 79 1.13 -7.15 -9.96
C ASP A 79 0.84 -8.41 -10.76
N ILE A 80 1.49 -9.51 -10.40
CA ILE A 80 1.21 -10.84 -10.94
C ILE A 80 -0.14 -11.38 -10.46
N GLN A 81 -0.58 -10.95 -9.27
CA GLN A 81 -1.88 -11.26 -8.70
C GLN A 81 -2.91 -10.22 -9.11
N SER A 82 -4.13 -10.66 -9.38
CA SER A 82 -5.25 -9.75 -9.60
C SER A 82 -5.62 -9.02 -8.30
N MET A 83 -6.14 -7.80 -8.44
CA MET A 83 -6.70 -7.04 -7.33
C MET A 83 -7.92 -6.25 -7.78
N GLU A 84 -8.78 -5.90 -6.83
CA GLU A 84 -9.95 -5.06 -7.09
C GLU A 84 -9.55 -3.69 -7.67
N LYS A 85 -10.44 -3.08 -8.45
CA LYS A 85 -10.21 -1.74 -9.00
C LYS A 85 -10.00 -0.71 -7.89
N VAL A 86 -9.07 0.21 -8.10
CA VAL A 86 -8.89 1.42 -7.28
C VAL A 86 -9.26 2.61 -8.15
N ASN A 87 -10.07 3.53 -7.62
CA ASN A 87 -10.44 4.75 -8.35
C ASN A 87 -9.19 5.52 -8.79
N ASN A 88 -9.23 6.07 -10.01
CA ASN A 88 -8.12 6.81 -10.61
C ASN A 88 -6.79 6.04 -10.74
N VAL A 89 -6.85 4.70 -10.77
CA VAL A 89 -5.69 3.84 -10.99
C VAL A 89 -5.94 2.93 -12.18
N LYS A 90 -5.03 2.94 -13.15
CA LYS A 90 -5.03 1.97 -14.24
C LYS A 90 -4.38 0.69 -13.73
N ILE A 91 -5.11 -0.42 -13.79
CA ILE A 91 -4.63 -1.76 -13.48
C ILE A 91 -4.76 -2.57 -14.76
N PRO A 92 -3.69 -2.78 -15.53
CA PRO A 92 -3.71 -3.62 -16.70
C PRO A 92 -4.05 -5.05 -16.29
N SER A 93 -4.91 -5.70 -17.07
CA SER A 93 -4.93 -7.15 -17.07
C SER A 93 -3.59 -7.62 -17.62
N LEU A 94 -2.83 -8.38 -16.84
CA LEU A 94 -1.79 -9.22 -17.43
C LEU A 94 -2.53 -10.19 -18.36
N GLN A 95 -2.49 -9.91 -19.66
CA GLN A 95 -2.70 -10.95 -20.64
C GLN A 95 -1.55 -11.92 -20.38
N LYS A 96 -1.86 -13.10 -19.85
CA LYS A 96 -0.91 -14.20 -19.95
C LYS A 96 -0.73 -14.40 -21.45
N ASP A 97 0.47 -14.13 -21.94
CA ASP A 97 0.87 -14.60 -23.25
C ASP A 97 0.54 -16.09 -23.26
N LYS A 98 -0.30 -16.50 -24.22
CA LYS A 98 -0.80 -17.88 -24.32
C LYS A 98 0.27 -18.86 -24.80
N ASP A 99 1.52 -18.44 -24.89
CA ASP A 99 2.57 -19.17 -25.57
C ASP A 99 3.79 -19.34 -24.65
N GLY A 100 4.03 -20.59 -24.24
CA GLY A 100 5.18 -21.03 -23.44
C GLY A 100 4.88 -22.23 -22.57
#